data_AF-A0A1B9GXJ9-F1
#
_entry.id   AF-A0A1B9GXJ9-F1
#
_cell.length_a   1.000
_cell.length_b   1.000
_cell.length_c   1.000
_cell.angle_alpha   90.00
_cell.angle_beta   90.00
_cell.angle_gamma   90.00
#
_symmetry.space_group_name_H-M   'P 1'
#
loop_
_entity.id
_entity.type
_entity.pdbx_description
1 polymer ?
#
loop_
_entity_poly.entity_id
_entity_poly.type
_entity_poly.pdbx_seq_one_letter_code
_entity_poly.pdbx_strand_id
1 'polypeptide(L)'
;MSSSSLRIAGTTAAVALTGLVGYAVYFDYMRRHSAEFRKGLKKQHKKLAAAAEAQSKANKERNSKLLREALAEIQAEAPPTSPEQQEAYFQEQVAEGEKLAVLGPEYHVKSASHFYRALRVYPQPLELLGIYQRVVPPPVWALLIELTSLTAGGLGAGAGPSGPGIGAASTAVPEQPQASVADIDDASPVGGDADAPSPNSASQGSGTEWEKVSEEAA
;
A
#
# COMPACT_ATOMS: atom_id res chain seq x y z
N MET A 1 -70.69 -18.62 25.97
CA MET A 1 -69.58 -19.46 25.44
C MET A 1 -68.41 -18.64 24.84
N SER A 2 -68.58 -17.35 24.53
CA SER A 2 -67.54 -16.50 23.91
C SER A 2 -66.30 -16.21 24.77
N SER A 3 -66.45 -16.10 26.10
CA SER A 3 -65.34 -15.75 27.01
C SER A 3 -64.29 -16.84 27.17
N SER A 4 -64.67 -18.12 27.15
CA SER A 4 -63.73 -19.24 27.24
C SER A 4 -62.91 -19.40 25.97
N SER A 5 -63.53 -19.21 24.79
CA SER A 5 -62.84 -19.26 23.50
C SER A 5 -61.81 -18.13 23.34
N LEU A 6 -62.13 -16.92 23.81
CA LEU A 6 -61.20 -15.78 23.79
C LEU A 6 -59.99 -16.00 24.72
N ARG A 7 -60.20 -16.62 25.88
CA ARG A 7 -59.10 -16.98 26.80
C ARG A 7 -58.19 -18.05 26.20
N ILE A 8 -58.74 -19.07 25.55
CA ILE A 8 -57.97 -20.12 24.88
C ILE A 8 -57.18 -19.55 23.70
N ALA A 9 -57.79 -18.68 22.88
CA ALA A 9 -57.11 -18.03 21.77
C ALA A 9 -56.00 -17.07 22.24
N GLY A 10 -56.23 -16.35 23.34
CA GLY A 10 -55.23 -15.45 23.93
C GLY A 10 -54.02 -16.21 24.48
N THR A 11 -54.23 -17.35 25.15
CA THR A 11 -53.12 -18.15 25.70
C THR A 11 -52.31 -18.84 24.61
N THR A 12 -52.94 -19.37 23.56
CA THR A 12 -52.21 -19.97 22.44
C THR A 12 -51.39 -18.95 21.65
N ALA A 13 -51.94 -17.75 21.42
CA ALA A 13 -51.21 -16.65 20.79
C ALA A 13 -49.99 -16.21 21.63
N ALA A 14 -50.15 -16.09 22.96
CA ALA A 14 -49.06 -15.73 23.86
C ALA A 14 -47.94 -16.77 23.90
N VAL A 15 -48.29 -18.07 23.91
CA VAL A 15 -47.31 -19.16 23.84
C VAL A 15 -46.57 -19.18 22.51
N ALA A 16 -47.29 -18.98 21.39
CA ALA A 16 -46.68 -18.91 20.06
C ALA A 16 -45.70 -17.74 19.94
N LEU A 17 -46.07 -16.54 20.40
CA LEU A 17 -45.20 -15.37 20.45
C LEU A 17 -43.95 -15.62 21.28
N THR A 18 -44.10 -16.22 22.47
CA THR A 18 -42.97 -16.55 23.35
C THR A 18 -42.03 -17.57 22.71
N GLY A 19 -42.57 -18.59 22.04
CA GLY A 19 -41.78 -19.57 21.29
C GLY A 19 -41.01 -18.93 20.13
N LEU A 20 -41.62 -17.99 19.41
CA LEU A 20 -40.99 -17.28 18.30
C LEU A 20 -39.85 -16.37 18.79
N VAL A 21 -40.09 -15.60 19.87
CA VAL A 21 -39.06 -14.75 20.48
C VAL A 21 -37.92 -15.61 21.04
N GLY A 22 -38.23 -16.71 21.73
CA GLY A 22 -37.23 -17.65 22.23
C GLY A 22 -36.38 -18.26 21.11
N TYR A 23 -37.02 -18.65 19.99
CA TYR A 23 -36.30 -19.16 18.82
C TYR A 23 -35.43 -18.07 18.17
N ALA A 24 -35.90 -16.83 18.06
CA ALA A 24 -35.11 -15.73 17.51
C ALA A 24 -33.85 -15.46 18.35
N VAL A 25 -33.97 -15.47 19.68
CA VAL A 25 -32.82 -15.34 20.60
C VAL A 25 -31.86 -16.53 20.46
N TYR A 26 -32.38 -17.76 20.45
CA TYR A 26 -31.57 -18.96 20.24
C TYR A 26 -30.85 -18.95 18.89
N PHE A 27 -31.54 -18.53 17.83
CA PHE A 27 -31.02 -18.47 16.48
C PHE A 27 -29.91 -17.42 16.37
N ASP A 28 -30.08 -16.22 16.95
CA ASP A 28 -29.02 -15.21 17.00
C ASP A 28 -27.82 -15.68 17.84
N TYR A 29 -28.06 -16.40 18.95
CA TYR A 29 -27.01 -17.02 19.75
C TYR A 29 -26.21 -18.07 18.95
N MET A 30 -26.90 -19.02 18.31
CA MET A 30 -26.27 -20.05 17.44
C MET A 30 -25.46 -19.42 16.31
N ARG A 31 -25.99 -18.35 15.69
CA ARG A 31 -25.28 -17.60 14.65
C ARG A 31 -23.97 -17.01 15.17
N ARG A 32 -23.99 -16.36 16.34
CA ARG A 32 -22.81 -15.69 16.92
C ARG A 32 -21.80 -16.65 17.55
N HIS A 33 -22.22 -17.82 18.01
CA HIS A 33 -21.37 -18.81 18.68
C HIS A 33 -20.92 -19.98 17.79
N SER A 34 -21.24 -19.97 16.48
CA SER A 34 -20.81 -21.03 15.58
C SER A 34 -19.28 -21.02 15.33
N ALA A 35 -18.61 -22.10 15.72
CA ALA A 35 -17.16 -22.27 15.51
C ALA A 35 -16.79 -22.33 14.02
N GLU A 36 -17.67 -22.88 13.19
CA GLU A 36 -17.47 -23.03 11.75
C GLU A 36 -17.44 -21.68 11.01
N PHE A 37 -18.25 -20.70 11.41
CA PHE A 37 -18.21 -19.34 10.84
C PHE A 37 -16.87 -18.66 11.11
N ARG A 38 -16.37 -18.75 12.35
CA ARG A 38 -15.04 -18.21 12.73
C ARG A 38 -13.92 -18.89 11.95
N LYS A 39 -13.99 -20.21 11.76
CA LYS A 39 -13.03 -20.95 10.92
C LYS A 39 -13.12 -20.51 9.46
N GLY A 40 -14.33 -20.28 8.95
CA GLY A 40 -14.60 -19.75 7.62
C GLY A 40 -13.95 -18.39 7.38
N LEU A 41 -14.16 -17.43 8.29
CA LEU A 41 -13.53 -16.11 8.25
C LEU A 41 -12.00 -16.22 8.27
N LYS A 42 -11.43 -17.00 9.18
CA LYS A 42 -9.97 -17.23 9.22
C LYS A 42 -9.43 -17.79 7.90
N LYS A 43 -10.15 -18.75 7.31
CA LYS A 43 -9.80 -19.35 6.02
C LYS A 43 -9.90 -18.33 4.88
N GLN A 44 -10.92 -17.47 4.88
CA GLN A 44 -11.09 -16.41 3.89
C GLN A 44 -10.00 -15.34 4.02
N HIS A 45 -9.73 -14.84 5.23
CA HIS A 45 -8.62 -13.90 5.48
C HIS A 45 -7.28 -14.48 5.04
N LYS A 46 -6.99 -15.75 5.40
CA LYS A 46 -5.76 -16.41 4.96
C LYS A 46 -5.68 -16.53 3.44
N LYS A 47 -6.79 -16.84 2.76
CA LYS A 47 -6.85 -16.92 1.29
C LYS A 47 -6.63 -15.56 0.64
N LEU A 48 -7.25 -14.49 1.16
CA LEU A 48 -7.07 -13.13 0.65
C LEU A 48 -5.64 -12.64 0.86
N ALA A 49 -5.06 -12.88 2.03
CA ALA A 49 -3.66 -12.56 2.32
C ALA A 49 -2.70 -13.32 1.39
N ALA A 50 -2.91 -14.63 1.22
CA ALA A 50 -2.09 -15.44 0.31
C ALA A 50 -2.25 -15.00 -1.16
N ALA A 51 -3.46 -14.64 -1.58
CA ALA A 51 -3.72 -14.13 -2.94
C ALA A 51 -3.05 -12.76 -3.16
N ALA A 52 -3.12 -11.85 -2.18
CA ALA A 52 -2.46 -10.55 -2.25
C ALA A 52 -0.93 -10.68 -2.29
N GLU A 53 -0.35 -11.59 -1.49
CA GLU A 53 1.08 -11.88 -1.51
C GLU A 53 1.51 -12.49 -2.86
N ALA A 54 0.75 -13.47 -3.37
CA ALA A 54 1.01 -14.07 -4.67
C ALA A 54 0.92 -13.05 -5.81
N GLN A 55 -0.08 -12.17 -5.78
CA GLN A 55 -0.23 -11.09 -6.77
C GLN A 55 0.92 -10.09 -6.68
N SER A 56 1.36 -9.70 -5.49
CA SER A 56 2.50 -8.80 -5.28
C SER A 56 3.80 -9.40 -5.84
N LYS A 57 4.06 -10.69 -5.56
CA LYS A 57 5.23 -11.40 -6.11
C LYS A 57 5.17 -11.50 -7.64
N ALA A 58 4.03 -11.90 -8.19
CA ALA A 58 3.85 -11.99 -9.64
C ALA A 58 4.03 -10.62 -10.32
N ASN A 59 3.47 -9.55 -9.75
CA ASN A 59 3.64 -8.20 -10.26
C ASN A 59 5.10 -7.74 -10.19
N LYS A 60 5.81 -8.03 -9.10
CA LYS A 60 7.24 -7.71 -8.96
C LYS A 60 8.08 -8.44 -10.00
N GLU A 61 7.86 -9.75 -10.18
CA GLU A 61 8.56 -10.55 -11.18
C GLU A 61 8.30 -10.02 -12.60
N ARG A 62 7.03 -9.76 -12.93
CA ARG A 62 6.61 -9.16 -14.20
C ARG A 62 7.31 -7.83 -14.44
N ASN A 63 7.22 -6.91 -13.48
CA ASN A 63 7.82 -5.59 -13.60
C ASN A 63 9.33 -5.68 -13.75
N SER A 64 10.00 -6.57 -13.01
CA SER A 64 11.45 -6.77 -13.13
C SER A 64 11.88 -7.28 -14.51
N LYS A 65 11.04 -8.10 -15.17
CA LYS A 65 11.31 -8.57 -16.54
C LYS A 65 11.16 -7.43 -17.54
N LEU A 66 10.04 -6.71 -17.46
CA LEU A 66 9.76 -5.54 -18.31
C LEU A 66 10.81 -4.44 -18.14
N LEU A 67 11.30 -4.21 -16.91
CA LEU A 67 12.37 -3.24 -16.66
C LEU A 67 13.68 -3.64 -17.34
N ARG A 68 14.05 -4.92 -17.34
CA ARG A 68 15.27 -5.40 -18.03
C ARG A 68 15.14 -5.28 -19.54
N GLU A 69 13.97 -5.61 -20.09
CA GLU A 69 13.68 -5.44 -21.51
C GLU A 69 13.75 -3.96 -21.92
N ALA A 70 13.08 -3.09 -21.16
CA ALA A 70 13.13 -1.64 -21.41
C ALA A 70 14.54 -1.06 -21.25
N LEU A 71 15.33 -1.55 -20.29
CA LEU A 71 16.73 -1.14 -20.13
C LEU A 71 17.54 -1.50 -21.37
N ALA A 72 17.38 -2.72 -21.90
CA ALA A 72 18.09 -3.16 -23.11
C ALA A 72 17.71 -2.29 -24.32
N GLU A 73 16.43 -1.94 -24.47
CA GLU A 73 15.95 -1.01 -25.51
C GLU A 73 16.58 0.39 -25.36
N ILE A 74 16.58 0.94 -24.14
CA ILE A 74 17.17 2.25 -23.84
C ILE A 74 18.68 2.27 -24.10
N GLN A 75 19.39 1.19 -23.79
CA GLN A 75 20.84 1.08 -24.03
C GLN A 75 21.17 0.94 -25.51
N ALA A 76 20.30 0.33 -26.31
CA ALA A 76 20.45 0.25 -27.76
C ALA A 76 20.17 1.60 -28.45
N GLU A 77 19.34 2.46 -27.84
CA GLU A 77 19.06 3.82 -28.30
C GLU A 77 20.25 4.76 -28.04
N ALA A 78 20.74 5.41 -29.11
CA ALA A 78 21.77 6.43 -29.00
C ALA A 78 21.15 7.76 -28.52
N PRO A 79 21.63 8.35 -27.41
CA PRO A 79 21.11 9.62 -26.93
C PRO A 79 21.47 10.77 -27.88
N PRO A 80 20.63 11.82 -27.97
CA PRO A 80 20.93 13.00 -28.78
C PRO A 80 22.23 13.67 -28.31
N THR A 81 23.03 14.14 -29.27
CA THR A 81 24.40 14.65 -29.01
C THR A 81 24.46 16.17 -28.92
N SER A 82 23.52 16.90 -29.55
CA SER A 82 23.49 18.36 -29.49
C SER A 82 22.69 18.86 -28.28
N PRO A 83 23.08 19.98 -27.63
CA PRO A 83 22.38 20.53 -26.47
C PRO A 83 20.91 20.85 -26.76
N GLU A 84 20.62 21.41 -27.93
CA GLU A 84 19.26 21.77 -28.35
C GLU A 84 18.36 20.53 -28.51
N GLN A 85 18.91 19.43 -29.07
CA GLN A 85 18.17 18.17 -29.18
C GLN A 85 18.03 17.45 -27.84
N GLN A 86 19.01 17.59 -26.94
CA GLN A 86 18.93 17.03 -25.59
C GLN A 86 17.82 17.69 -24.78
N GLU A 87 17.67 19.01 -24.88
CA GLU A 87 16.58 19.73 -24.20
C GLU A 87 15.21 19.31 -24.75
N ALA A 88 15.05 19.26 -26.07
CA ALA A 88 13.81 18.81 -26.69
C ALA A 88 13.46 17.36 -26.32
N TYR A 89 14.44 16.45 -26.38
CA TYR A 89 14.26 15.06 -25.97
C TYR A 89 13.90 14.94 -24.49
N PHE A 90 14.59 15.68 -23.61
CA PHE A 90 14.28 15.71 -22.19
C PHE A 90 12.81 16.09 -21.95
N GLN A 91 12.35 17.19 -22.56
CA GLN A 91 10.97 17.66 -22.41
C GLN A 91 9.96 16.62 -22.91
N GLU A 92 10.20 16.02 -24.07
CA GLU A 92 9.35 14.96 -24.63
C GLU A 92 9.27 13.73 -23.72
N GLN A 93 10.42 13.25 -23.22
CA GLN A 93 10.48 12.10 -22.34
C GLN A 93 9.78 12.36 -21.00
N VAL A 94 9.93 13.56 -20.42
CA VAL A 94 9.21 13.93 -19.19
C VAL A 94 7.71 13.96 -19.44
N ALA A 95 7.26 14.60 -20.53
CA ALA A 95 5.84 14.71 -20.85
C ALA A 95 5.17 13.35 -21.08
N GLU A 96 5.80 12.44 -21.83
CA GLU A 96 5.28 11.07 -22.01
C GLU A 96 5.38 10.24 -20.72
N GLY A 97 6.44 10.41 -19.93
CA GLY A 97 6.57 9.79 -18.62
C GLY A 97 5.42 10.15 -17.68
N GLU A 98 5.07 11.43 -17.58
CA GLU A 98 3.96 11.94 -16.78
C GLU A 98 2.60 11.46 -17.28
N LYS A 99 2.39 11.50 -18.60
CA LYS A 99 1.15 11.01 -19.23
C LYS A 99 0.93 9.52 -18.96
N LEU A 100 1.98 8.70 -19.01
CA LEU A 100 1.89 7.27 -18.73
C LEU A 100 1.73 6.97 -17.24
N ALA A 101 2.27 7.82 -16.36
CA ALA A 101 2.16 7.64 -14.91
C ALA A 101 0.71 7.67 -14.41
N VAL A 102 -0.17 8.40 -15.09
CA VAL A 102 -1.59 8.54 -14.69
C VAL A 102 -2.52 7.48 -15.29
N LEU A 103 -2.08 6.71 -16.29
CA LEU A 103 -2.91 5.69 -16.96
C LEU A 103 -3.08 4.40 -16.14
N GLY A 104 -2.21 4.18 -15.14
CA GLY A 104 -2.32 3.08 -14.18
C GLY A 104 -1.19 2.05 -14.22
N PRO A 105 -1.31 0.97 -13.42
CA PRO A 105 -0.19 0.09 -13.05
C PRO A 105 0.55 -0.59 -14.21
N GLU A 106 -0.15 -0.88 -15.31
CA GLU A 106 0.42 -1.52 -16.49
C GLU A 106 1.41 -0.59 -17.23
N TYR A 107 1.25 0.73 -17.10
CA TYR A 107 2.09 1.73 -17.76
C TYR A 107 3.20 2.27 -16.87
N HIS A 108 3.21 1.94 -15.57
CA HIS A 108 4.21 2.47 -14.63
C HIS A 108 5.65 2.10 -15.01
N VAL A 109 5.88 0.90 -15.55
CA VAL A 109 7.21 0.48 -16.02
C VAL A 109 7.65 1.36 -17.19
N LYS A 110 6.76 1.56 -18.17
CA LYS A 110 7.05 2.40 -19.34
C LYS A 110 7.28 3.86 -18.95
N SER A 111 6.47 4.38 -18.03
CA SER A 111 6.65 5.71 -17.45
C SER A 111 8.05 5.87 -16.80
N ALA A 112 8.45 4.91 -15.95
CA ALA A 112 9.79 4.91 -15.34
C ALA A 112 10.91 4.86 -16.39
N SER A 113 10.72 4.12 -17.49
CA SER A 113 11.66 4.10 -18.62
C SER A 113 11.84 5.47 -19.29
N HIS A 114 10.77 6.25 -19.45
CA HIS A 114 10.86 7.61 -19.99
C HIS A 114 11.59 8.56 -19.02
N PHE A 115 11.28 8.51 -17.72
CA PHE A 115 12.02 9.29 -16.72
C PHE A 115 13.52 8.92 -16.67
N TYR A 116 13.86 7.65 -16.87
CA TYR A 116 15.25 7.21 -16.96
C TYR A 116 15.96 7.72 -18.23
N ARG A 117 15.26 7.77 -19.38
CA ARG A 117 15.79 8.40 -20.60
C ARG A 117 16.11 9.88 -20.36
N ALA A 118 15.20 10.61 -19.69
CA ALA A 118 15.42 12.00 -19.30
C ALA A 118 16.64 12.19 -18.36
N LEU A 119 16.86 11.27 -17.41
CA LEU A 119 18.03 11.32 -16.51
C LEU A 119 19.37 11.19 -17.26
N ARG A 120 19.42 10.46 -18.38
CA ARG A 120 20.67 10.24 -19.13
C ARG A 120 21.16 11.46 -19.90
N VAL A 121 20.26 12.39 -20.23
CA VAL A 121 20.57 13.59 -21.01
C VAL A 121 20.68 14.85 -20.14
N TYR A 122 20.31 14.77 -18.86
CA TYR A 122 20.35 15.90 -17.95
C TYR A 122 21.75 16.09 -17.33
N PRO A 123 22.31 17.30 -17.30
CA PRO A 123 23.69 17.53 -16.85
C PRO A 123 23.89 17.28 -15.34
N GLN A 124 22.85 17.44 -14.51
CA GLN A 124 22.90 17.24 -13.05
C GLN A 124 21.86 16.21 -12.60
N PRO A 125 22.04 14.91 -12.91
CA PRO A 125 20.99 13.90 -12.73
C PRO A 125 20.54 13.74 -11.27
N LEU A 126 21.41 14.03 -10.29
CA LEU A 126 21.09 13.96 -8.85
C LEU A 126 20.05 15.01 -8.41
N GLU A 127 20.09 16.21 -9.00
CA GLU A 127 19.11 17.26 -8.72
C GLU A 127 17.74 16.87 -9.28
N LEU A 128 17.72 16.44 -10.54
CA LEU A 128 16.51 15.97 -11.21
C LEU A 128 15.88 14.78 -10.49
N LEU A 129 16.71 13.84 -10.01
CA LEU A 129 16.27 12.71 -9.21
C LEU A 129 15.56 13.17 -7.91
N GLY A 130 16.08 14.21 -7.25
CA GLY A 130 15.44 14.82 -6.08
C GLY A 130 14.10 15.51 -6.39
N ILE A 131 13.94 16.09 -7.59
CA ILE A 131 12.66 16.66 -8.03
C ILE A 131 11.66 15.52 -8.25
N TYR A 132 12.05 14.47 -8.97
CA TYR A 132 11.19 13.31 -9.24
C TYR A 132 10.69 12.63 -7.97
N GLN A 133 11.51 12.53 -6.92
CA GLN A 133 11.08 11.99 -5.63
C GLN A 133 9.84 12.70 -5.07
N ARG A 134 9.67 14.00 -5.37
CA ARG A 134 8.58 14.84 -4.85
C ARG A 134 7.35 14.85 -5.77
N VAL A 135 7.55 14.80 -7.09
CA VAL A 135 6.46 15.03 -8.06
C VAL A 135 5.95 13.76 -8.73
N VAL A 136 6.75 12.70 -8.80
CA VAL A 136 6.38 11.43 -9.46
C VAL A 136 5.62 10.54 -8.47
N PRO A 137 4.55 9.85 -8.90
CA PRO A 137 3.84 8.91 -8.04
C PRO A 137 4.77 7.84 -7.43
N PRO A 138 4.60 7.48 -6.13
CA PRO A 138 5.44 6.50 -5.46
C PRO A 138 5.67 5.16 -6.19
N PRO A 139 4.66 4.54 -6.85
CA PRO A 139 4.90 3.28 -7.55
C PRO A 139 5.78 3.40 -8.79
N VAL A 140 5.75 4.54 -9.49
CA VAL A 140 6.63 4.81 -10.65
C VAL A 140 8.04 5.13 -10.16
N TRP A 141 8.15 5.93 -9.09
CA TRP A 141 9.42 6.23 -8.45
C TRP A 141 10.19 4.97 -8.02
N ALA A 142 9.51 4.03 -7.36
CA ALA A 142 10.13 2.77 -6.94
C ALA A 142 10.72 1.98 -8.14
N LEU A 143 10.01 1.95 -9.26
CA LEU A 143 10.46 1.29 -10.49
C LEU A 143 11.62 2.04 -11.15
N LEU A 144 11.64 3.38 -11.10
CA LEU A 144 12.76 4.18 -11.59
C LEU A 144 14.04 3.88 -10.79
N ILE A 145 13.95 3.81 -9.47
CA ILE A 145 15.10 3.44 -8.63
C ILE A 145 15.57 2.00 -8.92
N GLU A 146 14.64 1.07 -9.09
CA GLU A 146 14.97 -0.31 -9.49
C GLU A 146 15.70 -0.32 -10.85
N LEU A 147 15.23 0.45 -11.83
CA LEU A 147 15.84 0.59 -13.14
C LEU A 147 17.27 1.18 -13.05
N THR A 148 17.46 2.22 -12.24
CA THR A 148 18.79 2.81 -12.00
C THR A 148 19.76 1.89 -11.28
N SER A 149 19.24 0.92 -10.50
CA SER A 149 20.05 -0.08 -9.81
C SER A 149 20.46 -1.23 -10.74
N LEU A 150 19.64 -1.53 -11.76
CA LEU A 150 19.90 -2.58 -12.76
C LEU A 150 20.98 -2.18 -13.77
N THR A 151 21.22 -0.89 -13.99
CA THR A 151 22.33 -0.43 -14.82
C THR A 151 23.65 -0.58 -14.07
N ALA A 152 24.58 -1.38 -14.60
CA ALA A 152 25.90 -1.62 -14.02
C ALA A 152 26.73 -0.32 -14.02
N GLY A 153 26.58 0.49 -12.97
CA GLY A 153 27.18 1.83 -12.86
C GLY A 153 26.10 2.89 -12.73
N GLY A 154 25.46 2.96 -11.55
CA GLY A 154 24.46 3.98 -11.25
C GLY A 154 24.98 5.38 -11.58
N LEU A 155 24.26 6.12 -12.42
CA LEU A 155 24.42 7.54 -12.83
C LEU A 155 25.85 8.09 -13.06
N GLY A 156 26.88 7.25 -13.08
CA GLY A 156 28.30 7.65 -12.99
C GLY A 156 29.19 7.12 -14.11
N ALA A 157 28.65 6.44 -15.11
CA ALA A 157 29.42 5.83 -16.20
C ALA A 157 29.07 6.39 -17.59
N GLY A 158 28.69 7.68 -17.66
CA GLY A 158 28.22 8.30 -18.90
C GLY A 158 28.60 9.78 -19.05
N ALA A 159 29.84 10.14 -18.74
CA ALA A 159 30.45 11.40 -19.19
C ALA A 159 31.90 11.10 -19.62
N GLY A 160 32.24 11.46 -20.85
CA GLY A 160 33.47 11.05 -21.55
C GLY A 160 34.80 11.50 -20.92
N PRO A 161 35.93 11.09 -21.51
CA PRO A 161 37.26 11.32 -20.95
C PRO A 161 37.75 12.75 -21.24
N SER A 162 38.57 13.28 -20.31
CA SER A 162 39.54 14.40 -20.42
C SER A 162 39.23 15.65 -19.57
N GLY A 163 40.00 15.85 -18.48
CA GLY A 163 40.27 17.18 -17.91
C GLY A 163 40.41 17.24 -16.38
N PRO A 164 41.42 17.91 -15.78
CA PRO A 164 42.04 17.47 -14.53
C PRO A 164 41.60 18.23 -13.26
N GLY A 165 41.54 17.46 -12.16
CA GLY A 165 42.14 17.79 -10.85
C GLY A 165 41.72 19.06 -10.11
N ILE A 166 40.89 18.89 -9.08
CA ILE A 166 40.91 19.68 -7.84
C ILE A 166 40.54 18.67 -6.74
N GLY A 167 41.44 18.24 -5.86
CA GLY A 167 42.12 19.06 -4.88
C GLY A 167 41.36 18.93 -3.55
N ALA A 168 41.89 18.09 -2.66
CA ALA A 168 41.31 17.74 -1.38
C ALA A 168 41.01 18.95 -0.47
N ALA A 169 39.89 18.90 0.26
CA ALA A 169 39.75 19.53 1.57
C ALA A 169 38.69 18.79 2.41
N SER A 170 39.16 18.18 3.49
CA SER A 170 38.38 17.56 4.56
C SER A 170 37.42 18.55 5.22
N THR A 171 36.22 18.10 5.63
CA THR A 171 35.74 18.35 7.00
C THR A 171 34.76 17.24 7.42
N ALA A 172 34.91 16.83 8.68
CA ALA A 172 34.40 15.61 9.31
C ALA A 172 32.87 15.58 9.52
N VAL A 173 32.31 14.36 9.54
CA VAL A 173 31.03 14.05 10.21
C VAL A 173 31.26 12.82 11.10
N PRO A 174 30.96 12.89 12.41
CA PRO A 174 31.24 11.82 13.35
C PRO A 174 30.25 10.66 13.26
N GLU A 175 30.74 9.55 13.77
CA GLU A 175 30.25 8.18 13.74
C GLU A 175 29.21 7.88 14.85
N GLN A 176 28.29 6.94 14.55
CA GLN A 176 27.53 6.04 15.44
C GLN A 176 26.15 6.49 16.00
N PRO A 177 25.26 5.53 16.40
CA PRO A 177 25.22 4.07 16.19
C PRO A 177 23.85 3.54 15.69
N GLN A 178 23.89 2.35 15.07
CA GLN A 178 22.71 1.55 14.70
C GLN A 178 22.04 0.97 15.96
N ALA A 179 20.73 1.20 16.13
CA ALA A 179 19.93 0.55 17.16
C ALA A 179 19.45 -0.82 16.66
N SER A 180 20.08 -1.88 17.15
CA SER A 180 19.67 -3.27 17.00
C SER A 180 18.50 -3.58 17.93
N VAL A 181 17.45 -4.18 17.37
CA VAL A 181 16.29 -4.73 18.08
C VAL A 181 16.62 -6.11 18.66
N ALA A 182 17.14 -6.14 19.87
CA ALA A 182 17.22 -7.31 20.72
C ALA A 182 17.12 -6.85 22.19
N ASP A 183 16.51 -7.68 23.04
CA ASP A 183 16.19 -7.45 24.47
C ASP A 183 14.96 -6.60 24.77
N ILE A 184 13.79 -7.20 24.55
CA ILE A 184 12.66 -7.04 25.49
C ILE A 184 12.05 -8.42 25.69
N ASP A 185 12.64 -9.19 26.60
CA ASP A 185 11.95 -10.24 27.31
C ASP A 185 12.48 -10.29 28.75
N ASP A 186 11.57 -10.60 29.67
CA ASP A 186 11.80 -10.99 31.06
C ASP A 186 12.18 -9.90 32.09
N ALA A 187 11.14 -9.39 32.78
CA ALA A 187 11.18 -9.17 34.23
C ALA A 187 9.76 -8.89 34.77
N SER A 188 9.16 -9.89 35.42
CA SER A 188 8.19 -9.61 36.49
C SER A 188 8.96 -9.12 37.73
N PRO A 189 8.36 -8.23 38.54
CA PRO A 189 8.15 -8.66 39.93
C PRO A 189 6.79 -8.26 40.55
N VAL A 190 6.49 -9.06 41.56
CA VAL A 190 5.41 -9.06 42.57
C VAL A 190 5.06 -7.69 43.20
N GLY A 191 3.75 -7.46 43.35
CA GLY A 191 3.06 -7.18 44.63
C GLY A 191 3.00 -5.74 45.17
N GLY A 192 1.79 -5.26 45.48
CA GLY A 192 1.55 -4.22 46.49
C GLY A 192 0.45 -3.20 46.19
N ASP A 193 -0.75 -3.52 46.67
CA ASP A 193 -1.78 -2.64 47.28
C ASP A 193 -2.48 -1.47 46.53
N ALA A 194 -3.81 -1.67 46.41
CA ALA A 194 -4.94 -0.75 46.61
C ALA A 194 -4.76 0.78 46.45
N ASP A 195 -5.44 1.37 45.46
CA ASP A 195 -6.66 2.16 45.69
C ASP A 195 -7.30 2.55 44.33
N ALA A 196 -8.63 2.45 44.25
CA ALA A 196 -9.45 3.04 43.18
C ALA A 196 -10.05 4.37 43.72
N PRO A 197 -10.77 5.23 42.96
CA PRO A 197 -11.32 5.05 41.61
C PRO A 197 -11.23 6.31 40.69
N SER A 198 -11.52 6.15 39.39
CA SER A 198 -12.13 7.24 38.61
C SER A 198 -12.87 6.74 37.35
N PRO A 199 -13.98 7.40 36.94
CA PRO A 199 -14.93 6.90 35.96
C PRO A 199 -14.75 7.53 34.56
N ASN A 200 -15.57 7.06 33.61
CA ASN A 200 -15.81 7.56 32.24
C ASN A 200 -14.84 7.14 31.13
N SER A 201 -15.27 6.15 30.34
CA SER A 201 -15.10 6.18 28.89
C SER A 201 -16.40 5.73 28.20
N ALA A 202 -17.20 6.72 27.82
CA ALA A 202 -18.30 6.56 26.89
C ALA A 202 -17.70 6.41 25.47
N SER A 203 -17.64 5.16 24.98
CA SER A 203 -17.42 4.88 23.56
C SER A 203 -18.73 5.10 22.81
N GLN A 204 -18.86 6.27 22.17
CA GLN A 204 -19.91 6.50 21.19
C GLN A 204 -19.56 5.73 19.91
N GLY A 205 -20.48 4.90 19.47
CA GLY A 205 -20.36 4.13 18.23
C GLY A 205 -20.53 5.00 16.98
N SER A 206 -19.68 4.81 15.99
CA SER A 206 -19.92 5.25 14.62
C SER A 206 -20.68 4.13 13.89
N GLY A 207 -21.98 4.32 13.70
CA GLY A 207 -22.85 3.36 13.04
C GLY A 207 -23.95 4.06 12.26
N THR A 208 -23.59 4.96 11.35
CA THR A 208 -24.54 5.64 10.46
C THR A 208 -23.84 6.05 9.16
N GLU A 209 -23.70 5.14 8.19
CA GLU A 209 -23.39 5.54 6.81
C GLU A 209 -23.87 4.55 5.72
N TRP A 210 -24.92 3.76 5.97
CA TRP A 210 -25.47 2.83 4.96
C TRP A 210 -26.91 3.11 4.53
N GLU A 211 -27.53 4.20 4.99
CA GLU A 211 -28.96 4.47 4.76
C GLU A 211 -29.25 5.50 3.66
N LYS A 212 -28.31 5.75 2.73
CA LYS A 212 -28.48 6.75 1.67
C LYS A 212 -28.38 6.24 0.23
N VAL A 213 -28.51 4.92 0.02
CA VAL A 213 -28.47 4.33 -1.34
C VAL A 213 -29.80 3.65 -1.73
N SER A 214 -30.78 3.58 -0.83
CA SER A 214 -32.03 2.84 -1.09
C SER A 214 -33.20 3.69 -1.62
N GLU A 215 -33.09 5.01 -1.67
CA GLU A 215 -34.24 5.90 -1.90
C GLU A 215 -34.24 6.64 -3.25
N GLU A 216 -33.34 6.28 -4.18
CA GLU A 216 -33.32 6.85 -5.54
C GLU A 216 -33.64 5.81 -6.63
N ALA A 217 -34.48 4.84 -6.29
CA ALA A 217 -35.03 3.87 -7.24
C ALA A 217 -36.48 3.49 -6.88
N ALA A 218 -37.38 4.47 -6.87
CA ALA A 218 -38.81 4.29 -7.06
C ALA A 218 -39.47 5.60 -7.50
#